data_AF-A0A962FEE5-F1
#
_entry.id   AF-A0A962FEE5-F1
#
_cell.length_a   1.000
_cell.length_b   1.000
_cell.length_c   1.000
_cell.angle_alpha   90.00
_cell.angle_beta   90.00
_cell.angle_gamma   90.00
#
_symmetry.space_group_name_H-M   'P 1'
#
loop_
_entity.id
_entity.type
_entity.pdbx_description
1 polymer ?
#
loop_
_entity_poly.entity_id
_entity_poly.type
_entity_poly.pdbx_seq_one_letter_code
_entity_poly.pdbx_strand_id
1 'polypeptide(L)'
;CNNMILGATMIATAEAFVLGEKLGLSHQALFDVASTSSGQSWSLTTYCPAPGPVPTSPANNGYKPGFAAALMLKDLKLSQEAAASAGAATPIGAAAAQIYALFNAAGHAGDDFSGVINFLRGKSE
;
A
#
# COMPACT_ATOMS: atom_id res chain seq x y z
N CYS A 1 11.35 -10.96 3.27
CA CYS A 1 10.46 -10.67 4.42
C CYS A 1 10.12 -9.18 4.57
N ASN A 2 11.09 -8.25 4.61
CA ASN A 2 10.80 -6.82 4.75
C ASN A 2 9.75 -6.29 3.75
N ASN A 3 9.94 -6.54 2.45
CA ASN A 3 9.02 -6.03 1.43
C ASN A 3 7.64 -6.70 1.46
N MET A 4 7.52 -7.88 2.06
CA MET A 4 6.23 -8.51 2.35
C MET A 4 5.46 -7.73 3.42
N ILE A 5 6.13 -7.31 4.50
CA ILE A 5 5.56 -6.43 5.52
C ILE A 5 5.20 -5.07 4.91
N LEU A 6 6.10 -4.50 4.10
CA LEU A 6 5.87 -3.22 3.43
C LEU A 6 4.63 -3.27 2.52
N GLY A 7 4.54 -4.26 1.63
CA GLY A 7 3.40 -4.42 0.74
C GLY A 7 2.08 -4.58 1.51
N ALA A 8 2.06 -5.40 2.56
CA ALA A 8 0.89 -5.62 3.39
C ALA A 8 0.45 -4.36 4.16
N THR A 9 1.39 -3.69 4.83
CA THR A 9 1.10 -2.47 5.61
C THR A 9 0.70 -1.30 4.73
N MET A 10 1.23 -1.18 3.51
CA MET A 10 0.79 -0.18 2.55
C MET A 10 -0.68 -0.39 2.15
N ILE A 11 -1.04 -1.63 1.80
CA ILE A 11 -2.43 -1.97 1.47
C ILE A 11 -3.35 -1.67 2.65
N ALA A 12 -3.04 -2.16 3.85
CA ALA A 12 -3.87 -1.92 5.04
C ALA A 12 -4.01 -0.43 5.37
N THR A 13 -2.93 0.35 5.18
CA THR A 13 -2.96 1.81 5.37
C THR A 13 -3.87 2.46 4.33
N ALA A 14 -3.76 2.08 3.06
CA ALA A 14 -4.61 2.56 1.99
C ALA A 14 -6.10 2.23 2.22
N GLU A 15 -6.41 1.00 2.65
CA GLU A 15 -7.77 0.58 3.03
C GLU A 15 -8.32 1.44 4.17
N ALA A 16 -7.52 1.72 5.20
CA ALA A 16 -7.92 2.57 6.31
C ALA A 16 -8.24 4.00 5.87
N PHE A 17 -7.44 4.60 4.98
CA PHE A 17 -7.74 5.92 4.40
C PHE A 17 -9.03 5.90 3.58
N VAL A 18 -9.21 4.91 2.69
CA VAL A 18 -10.43 4.78 1.88
C VAL A 18 -11.67 4.59 2.76
N LEU A 19 -11.58 3.82 3.84
CA LEU A 19 -12.65 3.68 4.81
C LEU A 19 -12.92 5.01 5.54
N GLY A 20 -11.88 5.70 5.99
CA GLY A 20 -11.98 7.01 6.62
C GLY A 20 -12.69 8.04 5.74
N GLU A 21 -12.33 8.11 4.45
CA GLU A 21 -13.01 8.95 3.45
C GLU A 21 -14.52 8.65 3.38
N LYS A 22 -14.89 7.36 3.31
CA LYS A 22 -16.30 6.93 3.26
C LYS A 22 -17.08 7.25 4.54
N LEU A 23 -16.38 7.35 5.66
CA LEU A 23 -16.94 7.77 6.96
C LEU A 23 -16.94 9.29 7.16
N GLY A 24 -16.48 10.07 6.17
CA GLY A 24 -16.43 11.52 6.23
C GLY A 24 -15.25 12.10 7.00
N LEU A 25 -14.21 11.30 7.28
CA LEU A 25 -12.96 11.78 7.87
C LEU A 25 -12.07 12.39 6.80
N SER A 26 -11.37 13.47 7.16
CA SER A 26 -10.28 13.99 6.35
C SER A 26 -9.04 13.10 6.46
N HIS A 27 -8.17 13.10 5.44
CA HIS A 27 -6.89 12.38 5.51
C HIS A 27 -6.05 12.84 6.70
N GLN A 28 -6.03 14.15 6.99
CA GLN A 28 -5.26 14.69 8.10
C GLN A 28 -5.78 14.18 9.44
N ALA A 29 -7.11 14.17 9.66
CA ALA A 29 -7.69 13.67 10.90
C ALA A 29 -7.34 12.19 11.16
N LEU A 30 -7.41 11.34 10.13
CA LEU A 30 -7.00 9.94 10.27
C LEU A 30 -5.49 9.82 10.54
N PHE A 31 -4.67 10.59 9.81
CA PHE A 31 -3.23 10.58 9.96
C PHE A 31 -2.79 11.01 11.36
N ASP A 32 -3.34 12.10 11.90
CA ASP A 32 -2.99 12.64 13.22
C ASP A 32 -3.17 11.60 14.33
N VAL A 33 -4.29 10.86 14.28
CA VAL A 33 -4.59 9.80 15.24
C VAL A 33 -3.71 8.56 15.00
N ALA A 34 -3.70 8.04 13.77
CA ALA A 34 -3.05 6.76 13.49
C ALA A 34 -1.52 6.83 13.56
N SER A 35 -0.91 7.98 13.24
CA SER A 35 0.55 8.18 13.25
C SER A 35 1.16 8.19 14.65
N THR A 36 0.34 8.45 15.67
CA THR A 36 0.74 8.50 17.08
C THR A 36 0.16 7.34 17.91
N SER A 37 -0.55 6.42 17.25
CA SER A 37 -1.21 5.27 17.87
C SER A 37 -0.57 3.95 17.45
N SER A 38 -1.13 2.83 17.90
CA SER A 38 -0.65 1.47 17.59
C SER A 38 -0.78 1.07 16.11
N GLY A 39 -1.57 1.81 15.32
CA GLY A 39 -1.68 1.63 13.87
C GLY A 39 -0.49 2.19 13.07
N GLN A 40 0.49 2.79 13.75
CA GLN A 40 1.64 3.41 13.09
C GLN A 40 2.45 2.39 12.28
N SER A 41 2.85 2.81 11.08
CA SER A 41 3.81 2.11 10.23
C SER A 41 4.56 3.10 9.36
N TRP A 42 5.67 2.67 8.75
CA TRP A 42 6.41 3.50 7.79
C TRP A 42 5.54 3.94 6.60
N SER A 43 4.69 3.04 6.10
CA SER A 43 3.71 3.31 5.04
C SER A 43 2.74 4.44 5.41
N LEU A 44 2.45 4.61 6.70
CA LEU A 44 1.65 5.74 7.19
C LEU A 44 2.50 7.01 7.36
N THR A 45 3.56 6.96 8.18
CA THR A 45 4.21 8.19 8.67
C THR A 45 5.23 8.80 7.73
N THR A 46 5.77 8.02 6.80
CA THR A 46 6.84 8.46 5.88
C THR A 46 6.41 8.36 4.43
N TYR A 47 5.51 7.43 4.11
CA TYR A 47 5.12 7.12 2.74
C TYR A 47 3.61 7.13 2.53
N CYS A 48 2.92 8.03 3.23
CA CYS A 48 1.46 8.09 3.29
C CYS A 48 0.82 7.99 1.89
N PRO A 49 -0.06 7.00 1.64
CA PRO A 49 -0.68 6.83 0.33
C PRO A 49 -1.78 7.87 0.06
N ALA A 50 -2.26 8.57 1.09
CA ALA A 50 -3.22 9.65 0.92
C ALA A 50 -2.51 10.99 0.69
N PRO A 51 -2.93 11.81 -0.30
CA PRO A 51 -2.34 13.13 -0.53
C PRO A 51 -2.61 14.09 0.63
N GLY A 52 -1.63 14.94 0.94
CA GLY A 52 -1.68 15.95 2.01
C GLY A 52 -0.74 15.66 3.18
N PRO A 53 -1.00 14.66 4.03
CA PRO A 53 -0.36 14.52 5.35
C PRO A 53 1.17 14.43 5.33
N VAL A 54 1.75 13.81 4.29
CA VAL A 54 3.21 13.72 4.11
C VAL A 54 3.57 14.36 2.77
N PRO A 55 4.01 15.63 2.73
CA PRO A 55 4.19 16.38 1.48
C PRO A 55 5.17 15.74 0.48
N THR A 56 6.15 14.99 0.97
CA THR A 56 7.17 14.33 0.15
C THR A 56 6.73 12.97 -0.41
N SER A 57 5.54 12.46 -0.02
CA SER A 57 5.08 11.15 -0.50
C SER A 57 4.66 11.20 -1.98
N PRO A 58 4.79 10.09 -2.73
CA PRO A 58 4.36 10.01 -4.13
C PRO A 58 2.89 10.37 -4.36
N ALA A 59 2.03 10.23 -3.36
CA ALA A 59 0.62 10.60 -3.44
C ALA A 59 0.40 12.07 -3.84
N ASN A 60 1.36 12.96 -3.54
CA ASN A 60 1.32 14.38 -3.90
C ASN A 60 1.91 14.70 -5.28
N ASN A 61 2.43 13.70 -6.00
CA ASN A 61 3.06 13.86 -7.32
C ASN A 61 2.48 12.88 -8.35
N GLY A 62 1.17 12.64 -8.25
CA GLY A 62 0.45 11.75 -9.18
C GLY A 62 0.96 10.32 -9.16
N TYR A 63 1.46 9.84 -8.01
CA TYR A 63 2.02 8.49 -7.84
C TYR A 63 3.13 8.14 -8.84
N LYS A 64 3.91 9.14 -9.28
CA LYS A 64 5.16 8.89 -10.00
C LYS A 64 6.07 8.04 -9.10
N PRO A 65 6.67 6.95 -9.63
CA PRO A 65 7.28 5.92 -8.81
C PRO A 65 8.52 6.44 -8.08
N GLY A 66 8.50 6.33 -6.74
CA GLY A 66 9.72 6.17 -5.97
C GLY A 66 10.10 4.69 -5.90
N PHE A 67 9.10 3.82 -5.73
CA PHE A 67 9.23 2.37 -5.88
C PHE A 67 8.05 1.80 -6.67
N ALA A 68 8.32 1.32 -7.88
CA ALA A 68 7.29 0.89 -8.82
C ALA A 68 6.50 -0.34 -8.34
N ALA A 69 5.19 -0.37 -8.62
CA ALA A 69 4.30 -1.47 -8.28
C ALA A 69 4.72 -2.81 -8.93
N ALA A 70 5.32 -2.78 -10.12
CA ALA A 70 5.95 -3.95 -10.74
C ALA A 70 7.04 -4.57 -9.87
N LEU A 71 7.87 -3.75 -9.22
CA LEU A 71 8.95 -4.20 -8.35
C LEU A 71 8.41 -4.71 -7.02
N MET A 72 7.39 -4.05 -6.46
CA MET A 72 6.70 -4.55 -5.27
C MET A 72 6.10 -5.94 -5.50
N LEU A 73 5.40 -6.16 -6.63
CA LEU A 73 4.86 -7.47 -6.98
C LEU A 73 5.96 -8.53 -7.13
N LYS A 74 7.08 -8.18 -7.77
CA LYS A 74 8.23 -9.09 -7.90
C LYS A 74 8.69 -9.55 -6.51
N ASP A 75 8.89 -8.62 -5.58
CA ASP A 75 9.40 -8.94 -4.25
C ASP A 75 8.39 -9.74 -3.40
N LEU A 76 7.09 -9.47 -3.58
CA LEU A 76 6.03 -10.26 -2.95
C LEU A 76 5.99 -11.69 -3.50
N LYS A 77 6.17 -11.89 -4.81
CA LYS A 77 6.27 -13.25 -5.40
C LYS A 77 7.47 -14.00 -4.83
N LEU A 78 8.63 -13.36 -4.76
CA LEU A 78 9.83 -13.94 -4.13
C LEU A 78 9.58 -14.30 -2.66
N SER A 79 8.80 -13.49 -1.92
CA SER A 79 8.45 -13.82 -0.54
C SER A 79 7.51 -15.02 -0.45
N GLN A 80 6.59 -15.20 -1.41
CA GLN A 80 5.70 -16.36 -1.45
C GLN A 80 6.44 -17.64 -1.84
N GLU A 81 7.37 -17.58 -2.79
CA GLU A 81 8.25 -18.70 -3.15
C GLU A 81 9.08 -19.16 -1.94
N ALA A 82 9.65 -18.21 -1.19
CA ALA A 82 10.40 -18.51 0.03
C ALA A 82 9.50 -19.08 1.14
N ALA A 83 8.27 -18.59 1.29
CA ALA A 83 7.32 -19.14 2.25
C ALA A 83 6.96 -20.59 1.92
N ALA A 84 6.71 -20.89 0.64
CA ALA A 84 6.41 -22.24 0.18
C ALA A 84 7.58 -23.21 0.40
N SER A 85 8.82 -22.80 0.10
CA SER A 85 10.00 -23.65 0.30
C SER A 85 10.31 -23.89 1.78
N ALA A 86 10.00 -22.93 2.65
CA ALA A 86 10.20 -23.04 4.09
C ALA A 86 9.01 -23.69 4.84
N GLY A 87 7.90 -23.99 4.17
CA GLY A 87 6.68 -24.49 4.81
C GLY A 87 6.02 -23.46 5.76
N ALA A 88 6.23 -22.17 5.52
CA ALA A 88 5.70 -21.09 6.37
C ALA A 88 4.37 -20.54 5.82
N ALA A 89 3.37 -20.39 6.70
CA ALA A 89 2.10 -19.77 6.33
C ALA A 89 2.20 -18.24 6.39
N THR A 90 1.96 -17.57 5.26
CA THR A 90 2.02 -16.10 5.12
C THR A 90 0.74 -15.52 4.49
N PRO A 91 -0.46 -15.80 5.04
CA PRO A 91 -1.73 -15.48 4.38
C PRO A 91 -1.88 -13.99 4.01
N ILE A 92 -1.43 -13.08 4.87
CA ILE A 92 -1.46 -11.63 4.59
C ILE A 92 -0.49 -11.26 3.46
N GLY A 93 0.69 -11.87 3.42
CA GLY A 93 1.64 -11.69 2.33
C GLY A 93 1.12 -12.23 1.00
N ALA A 94 0.42 -13.37 1.03
CA ALA A 94 -0.22 -13.96 -0.15
C ALA A 94 -1.34 -13.05 -0.68
N ALA A 95 -2.19 -12.52 0.21
CA ALA A 95 -3.22 -11.55 -0.16
C ALA A 95 -2.61 -10.27 -0.76
N ALA A 96 -1.54 -9.74 -0.15
CA ALA A 96 -0.81 -8.60 -0.70
C ALA A 96 -0.27 -8.88 -2.10
N ALA A 97 0.33 -10.06 -2.32
CA ALA A 97 0.82 -10.47 -3.65
C ALA A 97 -0.32 -10.50 -4.69
N GLN A 98 -1.50 -10.99 -4.32
CA GLN A 98 -2.68 -11.01 -5.20
C GLN A 98 -3.19 -9.61 -5.52
N ILE A 99 -3.29 -8.73 -4.52
CA ILE A 99 -3.75 -7.34 -4.72
C ILE A 99 -2.79 -6.59 -5.66
N TYR A 100 -1.48 -6.69 -5.47
CA TYR A 100 -0.52 -6.07 -6.40
C TYR A 100 -0.50 -6.73 -7.78
N ALA A 101 -0.82 -8.02 -7.89
CA ALA A 101 -0.99 -8.67 -9.18
C ALA A 101 -2.19 -8.08 -9.95
N LEU A 102 -3.32 -7.87 -9.27
CA LEU A 102 -4.50 -7.23 -9.84
C LEU A 102 -4.23 -5.77 -10.20
N PHE A 103 -3.57 -5.02 -9.32
CA PHE A 103 -3.19 -3.62 -9.55
C PHE A 103 -2.30 -3.48 -10.80
N ASN A 104 -1.28 -4.33 -10.93
CA ASN A 104 -0.42 -4.33 -12.12
C ASN A 104 -1.20 -4.75 -13.38
N ALA A 105 -2.08 -5.74 -13.29
CA ALA A 105 -2.91 -6.19 -14.41
C ALA A 105 -3.91 -5.12 -14.87
N ALA A 106 -4.32 -4.22 -13.97
CA ALA A 106 -5.14 -3.05 -14.29
C ALA A 106 -4.36 -1.91 -14.96
N GLY A 107 -3.07 -2.09 -15.29
CA GLY A 107 -2.26 -1.12 -16.03
C GLY A 107 -1.33 -0.26 -15.17
N HIS A 108 -1.35 -0.44 -13.84
CA HIS A 108 -0.61 0.42 -12.90
C HIS A 108 0.77 -0.10 -12.54
N ALA A 109 1.34 -0.99 -13.35
CA ALA A 109 2.66 -1.58 -13.07
C ALA A 109 3.79 -0.52 -12.99
N GLY A 110 3.64 0.59 -13.71
CA GLY A 110 4.59 1.71 -13.73
C GLY A 110 4.36 2.75 -12.63
N ASP A 111 3.24 2.70 -11.92
CA ASP A 111 2.92 3.64 -10.85
C ASP A 111 3.72 3.28 -9.59
N ASP A 112 3.82 4.24 -8.68
CA ASP A 112 4.29 3.97 -7.33
C ASP A 112 3.39 2.94 -6.63
N PHE A 113 3.98 2.03 -5.85
CA PHE A 113 3.22 0.99 -5.14
C PHE A 113 2.16 1.56 -4.18
N SER A 114 2.35 2.77 -3.64
CA SER A 114 1.34 3.47 -2.84
C SER A 114 0.08 3.87 -3.63
N GLY A 115 0.16 3.88 -4.96
CA GLY A 115 -0.96 4.12 -5.87
C GLY A 115 -2.09 3.08 -5.77
N VAL A 116 -1.85 1.96 -5.09
CA VAL A 116 -2.87 0.94 -4.77
C VAL A 116 -4.09 1.52 -4.06
N ILE A 117 -3.96 2.66 -3.37
CA ILE A 117 -5.10 3.37 -2.76
C ILE A 117 -6.16 3.77 -3.78
N ASN A 118 -5.76 4.23 -4.98
CA ASN A 118 -6.73 4.63 -6.01
C ASN A 118 -7.45 3.41 -6.58
N PHE A 119 -6.71 2.31 -6.77
CA PHE A 119 -7.28 1.02 -7.17
C PHE A 119 -8.31 0.52 -6.14
N LEU A 120 -8.00 0.58 -4.85
CA LEU A 120 -8.90 0.21 -3.76
C LEU A 120 -10.11 1.15 -3.61
N ARG A 121 -9.93 2.44 -3.95
CA ARG A 121 -11.03 3.42 -3.94
C ARG A 121 -12.10 3.07 -4.98
N GLY A 122 -11.76 2.29 -6.02
CA GLY A 122 -12.69 1.86 -7.06
C GLY A 122 -13.12 2.98 -8.01
N LYS A 123 -12.35 4.09 -8.06
CA LYS A 123 -12.55 5.14 -9.05
C LYS A 123 -11.66 4.83 -10.24
N SER A 124 -12.26 4.32 -11.32
CA SER A 124 -11.75 4.59 -12.66
C SER A 124 -11.79 6.11 -12.84
N GLU A 125 -10.74 6.68 -13.44
CA GLU A 125 -10.57 8.13 -13.66
C GLU A 125 -11.85 8.90 -13.98
#